data_AF-A0AAD4PZQ3-F1
#
_entry.id   AF-A0AAD4PZQ3-F1
#
_cell.length_a   1.000
_cell.length_b   1.000
_cell.length_c   1.000
_cell.angle_alpha   90.00
_cell.angle_beta   90.00
_cell.angle_gamma   90.00
#
_symmetry.space_group_name_H-M   'P 1'
#
loop_
_entity.id
_entity.type
_entity.pdbx_description
1 polymer ?
#
loop_
_entity_poly.entity_id
_entity_poly.type
_entity_poly.pdbx_seq_one_letter_code
_entity_poly.pdbx_strand_id
1 'polypeptide(L)'
;MNLKKKHAFFNLIWSNHVILFPKRHNEAVDDLWTTGYKIEENVHQQGPTALTSSQAWATYECYNPRYSCNGTIKIYMQIPYKGTESEPWESRAKQASIFPNDVKAELKALIRLNHAGCSSAPRLLNWKMDKQTEAMPVPGGYVVYIVTKQLLGEPLTNLAKLSQWERRSILIAFKDAYMECYECGIVSDEKNKSNVIWNEKMRKWFVYGFMLDNQIIEVC
;
A
#
# COMPACT_ATOMS: atom_id res chain seq x y z
N MET A 1 -1.36 -6.79 -31.18
CA MET A 1 -1.66 -6.12 -29.90
C MET A 1 -2.21 -7.18 -28.95
N ASN A 2 -1.32 -7.84 -28.19
CA ASN A 2 -1.70 -8.93 -27.28
C ASN A 2 -1.80 -8.34 -25.87
N LEU A 3 -3.00 -7.91 -25.48
CA LEU A 3 -3.30 -7.61 -24.08
C LEU A 3 -3.28 -8.95 -23.34
N LYS A 4 -2.10 -9.41 -22.91
CA LYS A 4 -2.00 -10.49 -21.93
C LYS A 4 -2.84 -10.04 -20.74
N LYS A 5 -4.02 -10.65 -20.53
CA LYS A 5 -4.78 -10.48 -19.29
C LYS A 5 -3.79 -10.81 -18.16
N LYS A 6 -3.37 -9.80 -17.40
CA LYS A 6 -2.65 -10.05 -16.15
C LYS A 6 -3.58 -10.89 -15.29
N HIS A 7 -3.08 -12.03 -14.81
CA HIS A 7 -3.83 -12.87 -13.91
C HIS A 7 -4.19 -12.05 -12.67
N ALA A 8 -5.48 -11.95 -12.34
CA ALA A 8 -5.94 -11.25 -11.15
C ALA A 8 -5.91 -12.22 -9.96
N PHE A 9 -5.27 -11.82 -8.87
CA PHE A 9 -5.24 -12.57 -7.61
C PHE A 9 -6.26 -12.01 -6.61
N PHE A 10 -6.71 -10.77 -6.84
CA PHE A 10 -7.79 -10.16 -6.07
C PHE A 10 -9.10 -10.22 -6.88
N ASN A 11 -9.85 -11.29 -6.63
CA ASN A 11 -11.20 -11.45 -7.18
C ASN A 11 -12.25 -10.66 -6.36
N LEU A 12 -13.53 -10.82 -6.71
CA LEU A 12 -14.64 -10.11 -6.06
C LEU A 12 -14.80 -10.39 -4.56
N ILE A 13 -14.16 -11.43 -3.99
CA ILE A 13 -14.29 -11.76 -2.56
C ILE A 13 -13.73 -10.67 -1.64
N TRP A 14 -12.84 -9.84 -2.17
CA TRP A 14 -12.20 -8.74 -1.45
C TRP A 14 -12.98 -7.43 -1.54
N SER A 15 -14.07 -7.38 -2.31
CA SER A 15 -15.00 -6.25 -2.35
C SER A 15 -16.13 -6.47 -1.35
N ASN A 16 -16.48 -5.45 -0.56
CA ASN A 16 -17.44 -5.57 0.56
C ASN A 16 -17.02 -6.59 1.62
N HIS A 17 -15.71 -6.84 1.73
CA HIS A 17 -15.14 -7.77 2.69
C HIS A 17 -14.88 -7.07 4.03
N VAL A 18 -15.19 -7.76 5.11
CA VAL A 18 -14.99 -7.27 6.48
C VAL A 18 -13.63 -7.70 6.98
N ILE A 19 -12.79 -6.76 7.37
CA ILE A 19 -11.45 -7.01 7.91
C ILE A 19 -11.43 -6.56 9.37
N LEU A 20 -11.15 -7.52 10.26
CA LEU A 20 -11.04 -7.31 11.69
C LEU A 20 -9.58 -7.06 12.07
N PHE A 21 -9.32 -5.95 12.76
CA PHE A 21 -8.04 -5.65 13.36
C PHE A 21 -8.13 -5.90 14.87
N PRO A 22 -7.22 -6.72 15.43
CA PRO A 22 -7.20 -6.99 16.86
C PRO A 22 -7.14 -5.68 17.66
N LYS A 23 -7.83 -5.67 18.80
CA LYS A 23 -7.89 -4.50 19.68
C LYS A 23 -6.51 -3.96 20.01
N ARG A 24 -6.37 -2.64 19.98
CA ARG A 24 -5.25 -1.95 20.63
C ARG A 24 -5.45 -2.01 22.14
N HIS A 25 -4.36 -1.96 22.91
CA HIS A 25 -4.44 -1.90 24.38
C HIS A 25 -5.48 -0.85 24.80
N ASN A 26 -6.47 -1.28 25.59
CA ASN A 26 -7.60 -0.51 26.15
C ASN A 26 -8.89 -0.40 25.31
N GLU A 27 -9.04 -1.10 24.18
CA GLU A 27 -10.33 -1.16 23.47
C GLU A 27 -11.15 -2.41 23.82
N ALA A 28 -12.48 -2.26 23.86
CA ALA A 28 -13.42 -3.31 24.23
C ALA A 28 -13.87 -4.19 23.05
N VAL A 29 -13.66 -3.78 21.80
CA VAL A 29 -14.08 -4.49 20.58
C VAL A 29 -12.99 -4.36 19.51
N ASP A 30 -12.89 -5.34 18.61
CA ASP A 30 -11.98 -5.28 17.45
C ASP A 30 -12.35 -4.10 16.54
N ASP A 31 -11.34 -3.55 15.86
CA ASP A 31 -11.55 -2.47 14.91
C ASP A 31 -11.90 -3.04 13.54
N LEU A 32 -13.04 -2.64 12.98
CA LEU A 32 -13.63 -3.26 11.80
C LEU A 32 -13.59 -2.30 10.62
N TRP A 33 -13.03 -2.77 9.51
CA TRP A 33 -13.00 -2.04 8.24
C TRP A 33 -13.63 -2.88 7.14
N THR A 34 -14.59 -2.30 6.41
CA THR A 34 -15.21 -2.94 5.25
C THR A 34 -14.61 -2.37 3.98
N THR A 35 -14.09 -3.22 3.09
CA THR A 35 -13.59 -2.81 1.77
C THR A 35 -14.75 -2.43 0.85
N GLY A 36 -14.52 -1.49 -0.07
CA GLY A 36 -15.47 -1.07 -1.09
C GLY A 36 -14.98 -1.41 -2.49
N TYR A 37 -14.99 -0.40 -3.37
CA TYR A 37 -14.50 -0.54 -4.74
C TYR A 37 -12.97 -0.75 -4.77
N LYS A 38 -12.53 -1.61 -5.70
CA LYS A 38 -11.11 -1.80 -5.99
C LYS A 38 -10.60 -0.64 -6.85
N ILE A 39 -9.60 0.07 -6.34
CA ILE A 39 -8.96 1.21 -7.01
C ILE A 39 -7.92 0.70 -8.02
N GLU A 40 -7.07 -0.22 -7.59
CA GLU A 40 -6.01 -0.78 -8.42
C GLU A 40 -5.61 -2.18 -7.96
N GLU A 41 -4.97 -2.92 -8.86
CA GLU A 41 -4.34 -4.21 -8.58
C GLU A 41 -3.04 -4.33 -9.37
N ASN A 42 -2.02 -4.82 -8.69
CA ASN A 42 -0.69 -5.05 -9.24
C ASN A 42 -0.21 -6.44 -8.85
N VAL A 43 0.62 -7.01 -9.71
CA VAL A 43 1.12 -8.38 -9.59
C VAL A 43 2.60 -8.39 -9.94
N HIS A 44 3.40 -8.92 -9.02
CA HIS A 44 4.81 -9.22 -9.20
C HIS A 44 5.03 -10.72 -8.99
N GLN A 45 4.94 -11.46 -10.08
CA GLN A 45 5.07 -12.92 -10.05
C GLN A 45 6.37 -13.36 -10.71
N GLN A 46 7.11 -14.21 -10.00
CA GLN A 46 8.44 -14.67 -10.38
C GLN A 46 8.49 -16.18 -10.48
N GLY A 47 9.54 -16.72 -11.11
CA GLY A 47 9.76 -18.16 -11.20
C GLY A 47 10.25 -18.76 -9.88
N PRO A 48 10.24 -20.11 -9.74
CA PRO A 48 10.61 -20.80 -8.50
C PRO A 48 12.05 -20.58 -8.02
N THR A 49 12.95 -20.14 -8.90
CA THR A 49 14.35 -19.87 -8.59
C THR A 49 14.62 -18.45 -8.12
N ALA A 50 13.58 -17.61 -8.01
CA ALA A 50 13.72 -16.23 -7.57
C ALA A 50 14.10 -16.12 -6.08
N LEU A 51 14.94 -15.13 -5.77
CA LEU A 51 15.38 -14.85 -4.39
C LEU A 51 14.28 -14.20 -3.53
N THR A 52 13.20 -13.73 -4.14
CA THR A 52 12.09 -13.06 -3.48
C THR A 52 10.78 -13.74 -3.81
N SER A 53 9.87 -13.78 -2.84
CA SER A 53 8.55 -14.38 -3.02
C SER A 53 7.73 -13.63 -4.07
N SER A 54 6.89 -14.35 -4.79
CA SER A 54 5.88 -13.72 -5.65
C SER A 54 4.80 -13.04 -4.79
N GLN A 55 4.33 -11.88 -5.23
CA GLN A 55 3.38 -11.06 -4.49
C GLN A 55 2.35 -10.42 -5.44
N ALA A 56 1.12 -10.29 -4.98
CA ALA A 56 0.14 -9.36 -5.56
C ALA A 56 -0.30 -8.37 -4.50
N TRP A 57 -0.73 -7.19 -4.92
CA TRP A 57 -1.39 -6.24 -4.03
C TRP A 57 -2.53 -5.51 -4.72
N ALA A 58 -3.54 -5.17 -3.94
CA ALA A 58 -4.65 -4.37 -4.41
C ALA A 58 -4.99 -3.29 -3.39
N THR A 59 -5.43 -2.15 -3.91
CA THR A 59 -5.85 -1.00 -3.12
C THR A 59 -7.36 -0.87 -3.26
N TYR A 60 -8.07 -0.72 -2.15
CA TYR A 60 -9.51 -0.53 -2.09
C TYR A 60 -9.85 0.75 -1.32
N GLU A 61 -11.00 1.34 -1.64
CA GLU A 61 -11.70 2.18 -0.67
C GLU A 61 -12.12 1.32 0.53
N CYS A 62 -12.21 1.91 1.71
CA CYS A 62 -12.75 1.22 2.86
C CYS A 62 -13.46 2.18 3.81
N TYR A 63 -14.31 1.63 4.66
CA TYR A 63 -15.11 2.38 5.62
C TYR A 63 -15.11 1.70 6.97
N ASN A 64 -14.99 2.52 8.02
CA ASN A 64 -15.18 2.10 9.40
C ASN A 64 -16.49 2.67 9.93
N PRO A 65 -17.51 1.84 10.20
CA PRO A 65 -18.82 2.30 10.63
C PRO A 65 -18.81 2.88 12.05
N ARG A 66 -17.94 2.38 12.94
CA ARG A 66 -17.87 2.83 14.34
C ARG A 66 -17.42 4.29 14.43
N TYR A 67 -16.50 4.70 13.57
CA TYR A 67 -15.95 6.06 13.56
C TYR A 67 -16.49 6.93 12.43
N SER A 68 -17.41 6.40 11.61
CA SER A 68 -17.88 7.06 10.37
C SER A 68 -16.72 7.57 9.52
N CYS A 69 -15.70 6.73 9.34
CA CYS A 69 -14.41 7.12 8.78
C CYS A 69 -14.14 6.42 7.45
N ASN A 70 -13.90 7.21 6.39
CA ASN A 70 -13.42 6.71 5.11
C ASN A 70 -11.90 6.53 5.13
N GLY A 71 -11.45 5.44 4.53
CA GLY A 71 -10.05 5.09 4.40
C GLY A 71 -9.72 4.54 3.03
N THR A 72 -8.44 4.31 2.83
CA THR A 72 -7.90 3.48 1.76
C THR A 72 -7.20 2.30 2.40
N ILE A 73 -7.45 1.09 1.91
CA ILE A 73 -6.78 -0.12 2.40
C ILE A 73 -5.99 -0.75 1.27
N LYS A 74 -4.70 -0.96 1.52
CA LYS A 74 -3.80 -1.71 0.66
C LYS A 74 -3.61 -3.10 1.24
N ILE A 75 -3.88 -4.12 0.44
CA ILE A 75 -3.77 -5.53 0.83
C ILE A 75 -2.65 -6.14 -0.01
N TYR A 76 -1.61 -6.62 0.66
CA TYR A 76 -0.53 -7.39 0.07
C TYR A 76 -0.75 -8.86 0.35
N MET A 77 -0.61 -9.71 -0.66
CA MET A 77 -0.81 -11.13 -0.53
C MET A 77 0.32 -11.87 -1.25
N GLN A 78 0.91 -12.86 -0.57
CA GLN A 78 1.81 -13.78 -1.23
C GLN A 78 1.05 -14.62 -2.26
N ILE A 79 1.60 -14.77 -3.46
CA ILE A 79 1.02 -15.58 -4.53
C ILE A 79 1.99 -16.70 -4.94
N PRO A 80 1.52 -17.77 -5.61
CA PRO A 80 2.40 -18.83 -6.07
C PRO A 80 3.45 -18.33 -7.04
N TYR A 81 4.59 -19.01 -7.09
CA TYR A 81 5.54 -18.85 -8.18
C TYR A 81 4.85 -19.15 -9.51
N LYS A 82 5.31 -18.45 -10.55
CA LYS A 82 4.79 -18.61 -11.91
C LYS A 82 4.91 -20.06 -12.37
N GLY A 83 3.80 -20.63 -12.82
CA GLY A 83 3.70 -22.02 -13.25
C GLY A 83 3.32 -23.01 -12.14
N THR A 84 3.18 -22.56 -10.90
CA THR A 84 2.81 -23.40 -9.73
C THR A 84 1.41 -23.12 -9.21
N GLU A 85 0.64 -22.25 -9.89
CA GLU A 85 -0.67 -21.76 -9.43
C GLU A 85 -1.71 -22.89 -9.30
N SER A 86 -1.58 -23.91 -10.15
CA SER A 86 -2.47 -25.08 -10.19
C SER A 86 -1.95 -26.27 -9.39
N GLU A 87 -0.80 -26.14 -8.72
CA GLU A 87 -0.27 -27.21 -7.87
C GLU A 87 -1.17 -27.46 -6.65
N PRO A 88 -1.11 -28.69 -6.09
CA PRO A 88 -1.75 -29.00 -4.81
C PRO A 88 -1.40 -27.98 -3.73
N TRP A 89 -2.33 -27.75 -2.81
CA TRP A 89 -2.18 -26.72 -1.79
C TRP A 89 -0.96 -26.98 -0.89
N GLU A 90 -0.58 -28.23 -0.68
CA GLU A 90 0.61 -28.66 0.07
C GLU A 90 1.91 -28.21 -0.61
N SER A 91 1.96 -28.26 -1.95
CA SER A 91 3.11 -27.79 -2.71
C SER A 91 3.21 -26.27 -2.69
N ARG A 92 2.08 -25.57 -2.84
CA ARG A 92 2.02 -24.11 -2.70
C ARG A 92 2.37 -23.67 -1.27
N ALA A 93 1.96 -24.40 -0.24
CA ALA A 93 2.24 -24.09 1.15
C ALA A 93 3.75 -24.07 1.45
N LYS A 94 4.55 -24.91 0.78
CA LYS A 94 6.02 -24.91 0.90
C LYS A 94 6.67 -23.62 0.42
N GLN A 95 5.95 -22.80 -0.36
CA GLN A 95 6.43 -21.51 -0.85
C GLN A 95 6.23 -20.39 0.18
N ALA A 96 5.46 -20.62 1.25
CA ALA A 96 5.14 -19.64 2.27
C ALA A 96 6.41 -18.99 2.84
N SER A 97 6.41 -17.65 2.85
CA SER A 97 7.49 -16.86 3.44
C SER A 97 6.97 -15.98 4.58
N ILE A 98 7.91 -15.42 5.33
CA ILE A 98 7.63 -14.48 6.41
C ILE A 98 7.27 -13.09 5.85
N PHE A 99 7.09 -12.12 6.74
CA PHE A 99 6.79 -10.72 6.38
C PHE A 99 7.75 -10.21 5.29
N PRO A 100 7.24 -9.79 4.12
CA PRO A 100 8.07 -9.38 3.00
C PRO A 100 8.77 -8.04 3.28
N ASN A 101 10.08 -7.97 2.97
CA ASN A 101 10.95 -6.86 3.38
C ASN A 101 10.55 -5.51 2.78
N ASP A 102 10.07 -5.49 1.55
CA ASP A 102 9.57 -4.31 0.84
C ASP A 102 8.32 -3.72 1.52
N VAL A 103 7.33 -4.55 1.85
CA VAL A 103 6.13 -4.09 2.58
C VAL A 103 6.49 -3.66 4.00
N LYS A 104 7.44 -4.34 4.65
CA LYS A 104 7.95 -3.93 5.97
C LYS A 104 8.62 -2.56 5.90
N ALA A 105 9.35 -2.27 4.82
CA ALA A 105 9.98 -0.98 4.60
C ALA A 105 8.94 0.13 4.39
N GLU A 106 7.93 -0.09 3.54
CA GLU A 106 6.83 0.86 3.34
C GLU A 106 6.09 1.15 4.65
N LEU A 107 5.73 0.11 5.40
CA LEU A 107 5.03 0.26 6.68
C LEU A 107 5.87 1.05 7.69
N LYS A 108 7.16 0.76 7.82
CA LYS A 108 8.06 1.50 8.71
C LYS A 108 8.19 2.98 8.29
N ALA A 109 8.31 3.25 7.00
CA ALA A 109 8.34 4.62 6.49
C ALA A 109 7.06 5.37 6.85
N LEU A 110 5.91 4.75 6.63
CA LEU A 110 4.61 5.33 6.94
C LEU A 110 4.43 5.57 8.45
N ILE A 111 4.84 4.63 9.31
CA ILE A 111 4.84 4.81 10.77
C ILE A 111 5.71 6.01 11.17
N ARG A 112 6.94 6.10 10.62
CA ARG A 112 7.87 7.20 10.93
C ARG A 112 7.30 8.55 10.52
N LEU A 113 6.76 8.66 9.31
CA LEU A 113 6.10 9.89 8.82
C LEU A 113 4.94 10.30 9.74
N ASN A 114 4.12 9.34 10.17
CA ASN A 114 3.00 9.60 11.08
C ASN A 114 3.47 10.04 12.47
N HIS A 115 4.51 9.41 13.02
CA HIS A 115 5.10 9.80 14.31
C HIS A 115 5.72 11.20 14.27
N ALA A 116 6.36 11.57 13.16
CA ALA A 116 6.92 12.90 12.95
C ALA A 116 5.85 13.97 12.66
N GLY A 117 4.57 13.58 12.53
CA GLY A 117 3.50 14.50 12.17
C GLY A 117 3.56 14.99 10.73
N CYS A 118 4.24 14.28 9.83
CA CYS A 118 4.35 14.63 8.42
C CYS A 118 2.95 14.72 7.81
N SER A 119 2.59 15.93 7.43
CA SER A 119 1.27 16.28 6.93
C SER A 119 1.14 16.08 5.42
N SER A 120 2.24 15.77 4.73
CA SER A 120 2.29 15.38 3.31
C SER A 120 2.26 13.87 3.08
N ALA A 121 2.17 13.08 4.15
CA ALA A 121 2.03 11.63 4.08
C ALA A 121 0.58 11.20 4.43
N PRO A 122 0.11 10.04 3.93
CA PRO A 122 -1.14 9.46 4.35
C PRO A 122 -1.11 9.17 5.85
N ARG A 123 -2.21 9.50 6.54
CA ARG A 123 -2.34 9.15 7.95
C ARG A 123 -2.60 7.66 8.09
N LEU A 124 -1.70 6.93 8.76
CA LEU A 124 -1.88 5.52 9.09
C LEU A 124 -2.99 5.39 10.14
N LEU A 125 -4.03 4.62 9.82
CA LEU A 125 -5.15 4.36 10.71
C LEU A 125 -5.00 2.99 11.37
N ASN A 126 -4.69 1.95 10.60
CA ASN A 126 -4.48 0.61 11.13
C ASN A 126 -3.59 -0.25 10.23
N TRP A 127 -3.04 -1.33 10.76
CA TRP A 127 -2.36 -2.34 9.96
C TRP A 127 -2.32 -3.68 10.72
N LYS A 128 -2.22 -4.79 9.98
CA LYS A 128 -1.97 -6.12 10.54
C LYS A 128 -1.33 -7.03 9.49
N MET A 129 -0.82 -8.17 9.94
CA MET A 129 -0.41 -9.27 9.07
C MET A 129 -1.06 -10.56 9.57
N ASP A 130 -1.70 -11.27 8.66
CA ASP A 130 -2.27 -12.60 8.89
C ASP A 130 -1.51 -13.66 8.08
N LYS A 131 -1.72 -14.92 8.44
CA LYS A 131 -1.31 -16.07 7.62
C LYS A 131 -2.46 -16.51 6.73
N GLN A 132 -2.12 -16.96 5.53
CA GLN A 132 -3.06 -17.51 4.57
C GLN A 132 -3.60 -18.87 5.04
N THR A 133 -4.92 -19.04 4.95
CA THR A 133 -5.64 -20.30 5.09
C THR A 133 -5.36 -21.26 3.93
N GLU A 134 -5.76 -22.52 4.06
CA GLU A 134 -5.62 -23.54 3.00
C GLU A 134 -6.32 -23.19 1.68
N ALA A 135 -7.42 -22.42 1.74
CA ALA A 135 -8.17 -21.98 0.57
C ALA A 135 -7.50 -20.82 -0.21
N MET A 136 -6.44 -20.22 0.34
CA MET A 136 -5.77 -19.07 -0.27
C MET A 136 -4.60 -19.48 -1.19
N PRO A 137 -4.09 -18.57 -2.03
CA PRO A 137 -3.11 -18.91 -3.06
C PRO A 137 -1.80 -19.52 -2.54
N VAL A 138 -1.34 -19.16 -1.34
CA VAL A 138 -0.15 -19.75 -0.70
C VAL A 138 -0.46 -20.02 0.77
N PRO A 139 -1.00 -21.20 1.12
CA PRO A 139 -1.33 -21.53 2.50
C PRO A 139 -0.13 -21.36 3.44
N GLY A 140 -0.34 -20.70 4.58
CA GLY A 140 0.73 -20.34 5.52
C GLY A 140 1.56 -19.11 5.13
N GLY A 141 1.46 -18.63 3.88
CA GLY A 141 2.06 -17.38 3.41
C GLY A 141 1.41 -16.15 4.04
N TYR A 142 1.90 -14.95 3.74
CA TYR A 142 1.39 -13.73 4.37
C TYR A 142 0.20 -13.11 3.64
N VAL A 143 -0.64 -12.40 4.41
CA VAL A 143 -1.50 -11.31 3.93
C VAL A 143 -1.29 -10.09 4.84
N VAL A 144 -0.86 -8.96 4.29
CA VAL A 144 -0.62 -7.72 5.03
C VAL A 144 -1.68 -6.70 4.65
N TYR A 145 -2.27 -6.06 5.66
CA TYR A 145 -3.29 -5.04 5.50
C TYR A 145 -2.75 -3.72 6.04
N ILE A 146 -2.82 -2.65 5.26
CA ILE A 146 -2.44 -1.30 5.66
C ILE A 146 -3.61 -0.37 5.36
N VAL A 147 -4.18 0.23 6.40
CA VAL A 147 -5.29 1.18 6.31
C VAL A 147 -4.78 2.59 6.55
N THR A 148 -5.01 3.48 5.60
CA THR A 148 -4.73 4.91 5.72
C THR A 148 -6.02 5.71 5.65
N LYS A 149 -5.98 6.94 6.15
CA LYS A 149 -7.07 7.89 5.93
C LYS A 149 -7.16 8.16 4.43
N GLN A 150 -8.40 8.21 3.92
CA GLN A 150 -8.64 8.49 2.52
C GLN A 150 -7.96 9.81 2.13
N LEU A 151 -7.13 9.73 1.08
CA LEU A 151 -6.53 10.92 0.49
C LEU A 151 -7.57 11.54 -0.43
N LEU A 152 -7.91 12.79 -0.17
CA LEU A 152 -8.74 13.57 -1.08
C LEU A 152 -7.80 14.24 -2.08
N GLY A 153 -7.97 13.99 -3.37
CA GLY A 153 -7.17 14.57 -4.43
C GLY A 153 -7.12 13.67 -5.66
N GLU A 154 -6.46 14.16 -6.71
CA GLU A 154 -6.39 13.47 -8.00
C GLU A 154 -4.92 13.35 -8.46
N PRO A 155 -4.58 12.32 -9.25
CA PRO A 155 -3.37 12.34 -10.04
C PRO A 155 -3.37 13.57 -10.95
N LEU A 156 -2.31 14.37 -10.92
CA LEU A 156 -2.27 15.59 -11.70
C LEU A 156 -1.89 15.29 -13.17
N THR A 157 -2.90 15.10 -14.01
CA THR A 157 -2.71 14.57 -15.37
C THR A 157 -2.44 15.62 -16.46
N ASN A 158 -2.42 16.93 -16.16
CA ASN A 158 -2.32 17.97 -17.19
C ASN A 158 -1.61 19.28 -16.76
N LEU A 159 -0.46 19.19 -16.09
CA LEU A 159 0.35 20.37 -15.69
C LEU A 159 0.65 21.36 -16.84
N ALA A 160 0.73 20.87 -18.08
CA ALA A 160 1.06 21.69 -19.24
C ALA A 160 -0.08 22.63 -19.70
N LYS A 161 -1.32 22.36 -19.30
CA LYS A 161 -2.49 23.20 -19.64
C LYS A 161 -2.69 24.37 -18.68
N LEU A 162 -2.00 24.37 -17.55
CA LEU A 162 -2.08 25.41 -16.54
C LEU A 162 -1.26 26.63 -16.97
N SER A 163 -1.62 27.80 -16.45
CA SER A 163 -0.79 28.98 -16.62
C SER A 163 0.61 28.76 -16.01
N GLN A 164 1.59 29.54 -16.47
CA GLN A 164 2.96 29.46 -15.93
C GLN A 164 2.99 29.67 -14.41
N TRP A 165 2.18 30.60 -13.91
CA TRP A 165 2.10 30.91 -12.47
C TRP A 165 1.48 29.76 -11.67
N GLU A 166 0.35 29.20 -12.11
CA GLU A 166 -0.31 28.07 -11.44
C GLU A 166 0.61 26.84 -11.43
N ARG A 167 1.21 26.53 -12.59
CA ARG A 167 2.17 25.42 -12.71
C ARG A 167 3.33 25.60 -11.73
N ARG A 168 3.91 26.81 -11.65
CA ARG A 168 5.01 27.09 -10.72
C ARG A 168 4.57 26.93 -9.26
N SER A 169 3.41 27.44 -8.89
CA SER A 169 2.86 27.30 -7.54
C SER A 169 2.66 25.84 -7.15
N ILE A 170 2.08 25.03 -8.04
CA ILE A 170 1.87 23.60 -7.78
C ILE A 170 3.20 22.84 -7.63
N LEU A 171 4.19 23.16 -8.45
CA LEU A 171 5.51 22.52 -8.37
C LEU A 171 6.28 22.92 -7.11
N ILE A 172 6.11 24.15 -6.62
CA ILE A 172 6.65 24.57 -5.32
C ILE A 172 6.00 23.75 -4.20
N ALA A 173 4.67 23.64 -4.18
CA ALA A 173 3.97 22.82 -3.20
C ALA A 173 4.39 21.34 -3.25
N PHE A 174 4.72 20.82 -4.45
CA PHE A 174 5.24 19.47 -4.61
C PHE A 174 6.60 19.33 -3.94
N LYS A 175 7.50 20.29 -4.20
CA LYS A 175 8.81 20.34 -3.57
C LYS A 175 8.69 20.38 -2.05
N ASP A 176 7.83 21.25 -1.53
CA ASP A 176 7.63 21.39 -0.07
C ASP A 176 7.13 20.09 0.56
N ALA A 177 6.16 19.41 -0.08
CA ALA A 177 5.66 18.12 0.38
C ALA A 177 6.74 17.02 0.35
N TYR A 178 7.54 16.97 -0.71
CA TYR A 178 8.65 16.03 -0.83
C TYR A 178 9.72 16.29 0.24
N MET A 179 10.08 17.56 0.46
CA MET A 179 11.04 17.95 1.47
C MET A 179 10.55 17.64 2.89
N GLU A 180 9.25 17.81 3.18
CA GLU A 180 8.67 17.42 4.47
C GLU A 180 8.85 15.91 4.73
N CYS A 181 8.69 15.05 3.72
CA CYS A 181 8.99 13.62 3.85
C CYS A 181 10.49 13.35 4.01
N TYR A 182 11.33 14.07 3.25
CA TYR A 182 12.79 13.93 3.30
C TYR A 182 13.37 14.31 4.67
N GLU A 183 12.89 15.40 5.27
CA GLU A 183 13.28 15.84 6.62
C GLU A 183 12.89 14.81 7.69
N CYS A 184 11.86 13.99 7.43
CA CYS A 184 11.53 12.84 8.25
C CYS A 184 12.47 11.64 8.03
N GLY A 185 13.49 11.74 7.16
CA GLY A 185 14.44 10.68 6.82
C GLY A 185 13.88 9.64 5.85
N ILE A 186 12.82 9.98 5.09
CA ILE A 186 12.20 9.08 4.10
C ILE A 186 12.45 9.62 2.70
N VAL A 187 13.04 8.78 1.84
CA VAL A 187 13.20 9.06 0.42
C VAL A 187 12.15 8.24 -0.34
N SER A 188 11.31 8.89 -1.13
CA SER A 188 10.40 8.17 -2.03
C SER A 188 11.21 7.52 -3.15
N ASP A 189 10.85 6.29 -3.54
CA ASP A 189 11.52 5.60 -4.65
C ASP A 189 11.39 6.42 -5.94
N GLU A 190 12.52 6.88 -6.49
CA GLU A 190 12.59 7.64 -7.74
C GLU A 190 11.99 6.88 -8.93
N LYS A 191 11.90 5.55 -8.86
CA LYS A 191 11.30 4.70 -9.90
C LYS A 191 9.78 4.81 -9.95
N ASN A 192 9.12 5.28 -8.88
CA ASN A 192 7.67 5.41 -8.79
C ASN A 192 7.22 6.88 -8.73
N LYS A 193 7.53 7.64 -9.79
CA LYS A 193 7.10 9.04 -10.00
C LYS A 193 5.56 9.24 -9.98
N SER A 194 4.78 8.16 -9.96
CA SER A 194 3.32 8.14 -9.90
C SER A 194 2.73 8.17 -8.49
N ASN A 195 3.54 8.04 -7.42
CA ASN A 195 3.00 7.91 -6.07
C ASN A 195 2.73 9.25 -5.38
N VAL A 196 2.10 10.18 -6.10
CA VAL A 196 1.67 11.46 -5.54
C VAL A 196 0.25 11.82 -5.95
N ILE A 197 -0.48 12.43 -5.03
CA ILE A 197 -1.86 12.91 -5.24
C ILE A 197 -1.91 14.41 -4.94
N TRP A 198 -2.53 15.17 -5.82
CA TRP A 198 -2.72 16.61 -5.66
C TRP A 198 -4.11 16.91 -5.08
N ASN A 199 -4.15 17.61 -3.95
CA ASN A 199 -5.37 18.15 -3.38
C ASN A 199 -5.48 19.65 -3.70
N GLU A 200 -6.35 19.99 -4.65
CA GLU A 200 -6.54 21.39 -5.07
C GLU A 200 -7.05 22.27 -3.93
N LYS A 201 -8.02 21.79 -3.13
CA LYS A 201 -8.64 22.58 -2.05
C LYS A 201 -7.64 22.91 -0.95
N MET A 202 -6.76 21.97 -0.61
CA MET A 202 -5.69 22.17 0.37
C MET A 202 -4.44 22.81 -0.23
N ARG A 203 -4.39 22.96 -1.56
CA ARG A 203 -3.19 23.34 -2.32
C ARG A 203 -1.97 22.51 -1.89
N LYS A 204 -2.16 21.20 -1.74
CA LYS A 204 -1.17 20.31 -1.13
C LYS A 204 -0.99 19.00 -1.89
N TRP A 205 0.26 18.53 -1.92
CA TRP A 205 0.60 17.19 -2.39
C TRP A 205 0.65 16.19 -1.24
N PHE A 206 0.15 15.00 -1.51
CA PHE A 206 0.39 13.82 -0.68
C PHE A 206 1.34 12.89 -1.41
N VAL A 207 2.40 12.46 -0.73
CA VAL A 207 3.37 11.47 -1.21
C VAL A 207 3.04 10.12 -0.59
N TYR A 208 3.08 9.04 -1.34
CA TYR A 208 2.81 7.69 -0.84
C TYR A 208 3.74 6.64 -1.49
N GLY A 209 3.55 5.36 -1.17
CA GLY A 209 4.35 4.27 -1.75
C GLY A 209 5.84 4.41 -1.50
N PHE A 210 6.19 4.69 -0.25
CA PHE A 210 7.55 4.89 0.22
C PHE A 210 8.30 3.56 0.34
N MET A 211 9.59 3.57 0.06
CA MET A 211 10.51 2.53 0.53
C MET A 211 11.52 3.19 1.47
N LEU A 212 11.96 2.48 2.50
CA LEU A 212 13.14 2.91 3.24
C LEU A 212 14.35 2.65 2.36
N ASP A 213 15.12 3.70 2.09
CA ASP A 213 16.41 3.56 1.45
C ASP A 213 17.30 2.70 2.35
N ASN A 214 17.89 1.63 1.80
CA ASN A 214 18.84 0.78 2.51
C ASN A 214 20.23 1.45 2.63
N GLN A 215 20.28 2.80 2.66
CA GLN A 215 21.48 3.59 2.88
C GLN A 215 21.39 4.55 4.08
N ILE A 216 20.76 4.14 5.17
CA ILE A 216 21.16 4.62 6.49
C ILE A 216 21.58 3.42 7.34
N ILE A 217 22.86 3.09 7.17
CA ILE A 217 23.68 2.36 8.14
C ILE A 217 23.64 3.15 9.46
N GLU A 218 23.57 2.39 10.56
CA GLU A 218 23.75 2.77 11.97
C GLU A 218 24.31 4.17 12.27
N VAL A 219 23.55 4.97 13.02
CA VAL A 219 23.96 5.79 14.20
C VAL A 219 22.63 6.16 14.90
N CYS A 220 22.32 5.91 16.18
CA CYS A 220 23.09 5.62 17.39
C CYS A 220 22.51 4.42 18.16
#